data_AF-A0AAN0NLI4-F1
#
_entry.id   AF-A0AAN0NLI4-F1
#
_cell.length_a   1.000
_cell.length_b   1.000
_cell.length_c   1.000
_cell.angle_alpha   90.00
_cell.angle_beta   90.00
_cell.angle_gamma   90.00
#
_symmetry.space_group_name_H-M   'P 1'
#
loop_
_entity.id
_entity.type
_entity.pdbx_description
1 polymer ?
#
loop_
_entity_poly.entity_id
_entity_poly.type
_entity_poly.pdbx_seq_one_letter_code
_entity_poly.pdbx_strand_id
1 'polypeptide(L)'
;MALVLVGAVLCFLGPWLILHLAVRRRLRVLQVRLPEAYERAAFASAGDEKATHLIPLAIDLMRKRRCTPTFKALSRAEQRVALHAYAIETQPDWISRYAIRHLNGSERAIATQLRHIKASRPHHPEVHFGAIKKAQLRLRSAPET
;
A
#
# COMPACT_ATOMS: atom_id res chain seq x y z
N MET A 1 21.87 15.74 -37.73
CA MET A 1 21.94 15.21 -36.34
C MET A 1 20.74 15.59 -35.46
N ALA A 2 20.17 16.81 -35.55
CA ALA A 2 19.04 17.22 -34.71
C ALA A 2 17.77 16.34 -34.88
N LEU A 3 17.41 15.92 -36.10
CA LEU A 3 16.25 15.07 -36.36
C LEU A 3 16.33 13.67 -35.71
N VAL A 4 17.55 13.09 -35.65
CA VAL A 4 17.78 11.78 -35.01
C VAL A 4 17.67 11.88 -33.49
N LEU A 5 18.15 12.98 -32.91
CA LEU A 5 18.00 13.29 -31.49
C LEU A 5 16.52 13.53 -31.11
N VAL A 6 15.75 14.24 -31.93
CA VAL A 6 14.32 14.47 -31.71
C VAL A 6 13.53 13.17 -31.79
N GLY A 7 13.81 12.32 -32.78
CA GLY A 7 13.19 11.00 -32.91
C GLY A 7 13.50 10.08 -31.72
N ALA A 8 14.75 10.03 -31.27
CA ALA A 8 15.15 9.24 -30.10
C ALA A 8 14.48 9.76 -28.81
N VAL A 9 14.45 11.08 -28.60
CA VAL A 9 13.82 11.70 -27.42
C VAL A 9 12.32 11.41 -27.37
N LEU A 10 11.61 11.48 -28.50
CA LEU A 10 10.18 11.14 -28.59
C LEU A 10 9.91 9.65 -28.30
N CYS A 11 10.77 8.75 -28.79
CA CYS A 11 10.65 7.31 -28.57
C CYS A 11 10.81 6.89 -27.10
N PHE A 12 11.58 7.62 -26.30
CA PHE A 12 11.75 7.31 -24.86
C PHE A 12 10.82 8.13 -23.96
N LEU A 13 10.59 9.41 -24.25
CA LEU A 13 9.76 10.27 -23.40
C LEU A 13 8.27 10.00 -23.56
N GLY A 14 7.80 9.66 -24.76
CA GLY A 14 6.39 9.37 -25.02
C GLY A 14 5.88 8.20 -24.18
N PRO A 15 6.47 7.00 -24.30
CA PRO A 15 6.07 5.83 -23.51
C PRO A 15 6.24 6.05 -22.01
N TRP A 16 7.31 6.73 -21.57
CA TRP A 16 7.53 7.07 -20.17
C TRP A 16 6.40 7.95 -19.62
N LEU A 17 6.03 9.00 -20.36
CA LEU A 17 4.96 9.91 -19.96
C LEU A 17 3.62 9.20 -19.88
N ILE A 18 3.31 8.33 -20.87
CA ILE A 18 2.09 7.52 -20.88
C ILE A 18 2.05 6.60 -19.65
N LEU A 19 3.15 5.90 -19.35
CA LEU A 19 3.27 5.05 -18.16
C LEU A 19 3.06 5.87 -16.87
N HIS A 20 3.71 7.02 -16.75
CA HIS A 20 3.61 7.89 -15.60
C HIS A 20 2.18 8.40 -15.37
N LEU A 21 1.51 8.83 -16.44
CA LEU A 21 0.11 9.28 -16.40
C LEU A 21 -0.84 8.13 -16.04
N ALA A 22 -0.62 6.92 -16.56
CA ALA A 22 -1.42 5.75 -16.24
C ALA A 22 -1.33 5.39 -14.75
N VAL A 23 -0.12 5.37 -14.18
CA VAL A 23 0.07 5.15 -12.74
C VAL A 23 -0.59 6.25 -11.91
N ARG A 24 -0.39 7.52 -12.29
CA ARG A 24 -1.04 8.65 -11.60
C ARG A 24 -2.56 8.56 -11.61
N ARG A 25 -3.17 8.20 -12.74
CA ARG A 25 -4.63 8.02 -12.84
C ARG A 25 -5.11 6.93 -11.89
N ARG A 26 -4.44 5.77 -11.87
CA ARG A 26 -4.80 4.67 -10.96
C ARG A 26 -4.66 5.06 -9.50
N LEU A 27 -3.57 5.74 -9.12
CA LEU A 27 -3.38 6.22 -7.75
C LEU A 27 -4.44 7.24 -7.34
N ARG A 28 -4.88 8.15 -8.22
CA ARG A 28 -5.99 9.08 -7.91
C ARG A 28 -7.29 8.33 -7.63
N VAL A 29 -7.62 7.31 -8.42
CA VAL A 29 -8.82 6.48 -8.18
C VAL A 29 -8.74 5.81 -6.81
N LEU A 30 -7.57 5.27 -6.45
CA LEU A 30 -7.35 4.69 -5.14
C LEU A 30 -7.44 5.73 -4.02
N GLN A 31 -6.92 6.94 -4.24
CA GLN A 31 -6.94 8.02 -3.26
C GLN A 31 -8.37 8.45 -2.91
N VAL A 32 -9.27 8.50 -3.89
CA VAL A 32 -10.69 8.80 -3.66
C VAL A 32 -11.35 7.70 -2.82
N ARG A 33 -10.98 6.44 -3.04
CA ARG A 33 -11.53 5.28 -2.31
C ARG A 33 -10.80 4.98 -1.00
N LEU A 34 -9.68 5.64 -0.73
CA LEU A 34 -8.82 5.36 0.40
C LEU A 34 -9.52 5.55 1.76
N PRO A 35 -10.33 6.60 1.99
CA PRO A 35 -11.01 6.76 3.28
C PRO A 35 -11.93 5.57 3.58
N GLU A 36 -12.75 5.17 2.63
CA GLU A 36 -13.68 4.04 2.79
C GLU A 36 -12.93 2.71 2.93
N ALA A 37 -11.88 2.49 2.14
CA ALA A 37 -11.05 1.29 2.23
C ALA A 37 -10.30 1.22 3.56
N TYR A 38 -9.85 2.36 4.10
CA TYR A 38 -9.20 2.46 5.39
C TYR A 38 -10.17 2.11 6.52
N GLU A 39 -11.34 2.73 6.56
CA GLU A 39 -12.35 2.47 7.60
C GLU A 39 -12.80 1.00 7.57
N ARG A 40 -13.07 0.47 6.37
CA ARG A 40 -13.39 -0.95 6.21
C ARG A 40 -12.26 -1.85 6.73
N ALA A 41 -11.01 -1.55 6.44
CA ALA A 41 -9.88 -2.36 6.90
C ALA A 41 -9.55 -2.21 8.39
N ALA A 42 -9.70 -1.00 8.94
CA ALA A 42 -9.44 -0.70 10.34
C ALA A 42 -10.47 -1.38 11.26
N PHE A 43 -11.73 -1.42 10.84
CA PHE A 43 -12.85 -1.98 11.61
C PHE A 43 -13.30 -3.37 11.13
N ALA A 44 -12.66 -3.94 10.11
CA ALA A 44 -12.97 -5.29 9.66
C ALA A 44 -12.69 -6.34 10.75
N SER A 45 -13.64 -7.26 10.89
CA SER A 45 -13.44 -8.49 11.64
C SER A 45 -12.29 -9.29 11.04
N ALA A 46 -11.53 -9.98 11.88
CA ALA A 46 -10.32 -10.71 11.49
C ALA A 46 -10.55 -11.84 10.47
N GLY A 47 -11.80 -12.22 10.22
CA GLY A 47 -12.20 -13.20 9.20
C GLY A 47 -12.53 -12.61 7.83
N ASP A 48 -12.55 -11.29 7.66
CA ASP A 48 -12.93 -10.67 6.39
C ASP A 48 -11.76 -10.71 5.39
N GLU A 49 -11.77 -11.72 4.51
CA GLU A 49 -10.77 -11.89 3.45
C GLU A 49 -10.79 -10.77 2.40
N LYS A 50 -11.88 -9.99 2.34
CA LYS A 50 -12.02 -8.86 1.43
C LYS A 50 -11.45 -7.57 2.03
N ALA A 51 -11.06 -7.58 3.30
CA ALA A 51 -10.51 -6.42 3.98
C ALA A 51 -9.02 -6.25 3.68
N THR A 52 -8.65 -5.02 3.33
CA THR A 52 -7.28 -4.61 2.96
C THR A 52 -6.37 -4.51 4.20
N HIS A 53 -5.78 -5.62 4.64
CA HIS A 53 -5.03 -5.69 5.90
C HIS A 53 -3.71 -4.89 5.92
N LEU A 54 -3.12 -4.54 4.76
CA LEU A 54 -1.86 -3.78 4.75
C LEU A 54 -2.05 -2.31 5.10
N ILE A 55 -3.23 -1.73 4.88
CA ILE A 55 -3.49 -0.31 5.17
C ILE A 55 -3.30 0.00 6.67
N PRO A 56 -4.03 -0.65 7.61
CA PRO A 56 -3.87 -0.36 9.04
C PRO A 56 -2.48 -0.74 9.54
N LEU A 57 -1.90 -1.84 9.04
CA LEU A 57 -0.53 -2.24 9.38
C LEU A 57 0.50 -1.16 9.01
N ALA A 58 0.29 -0.46 7.89
CA ALA A 58 1.15 0.62 7.46
C ALA A 58 1.16 1.78 8.47
N ILE A 59 0.01 2.11 9.04
CA ILE A 59 -0.14 3.15 10.05
C ILE A 59 0.50 2.71 11.38
N ASP A 60 0.28 1.47 11.79
CA ASP A 60 0.91 0.91 13.00
C ASP A 60 2.45 0.94 12.89
N LEU A 61 3.00 0.59 11.73
CA LEU A 61 4.45 0.66 11.47
C LEU A 61 4.97 2.10 11.50
N MET A 62 4.24 3.06 10.92
CA MET A 62 4.63 4.47 10.96
C MET A 62 4.63 5.03 12.37
N ARG A 63 3.60 4.73 13.16
CA ARG A 63 3.44 5.25 14.51
C ARG A 63 4.24 4.46 15.55
N LYS A 64 4.76 3.28 15.20
CA LYS A 64 5.40 2.30 16.11
C LYS A 64 4.50 1.93 17.30
N ARG A 65 3.20 2.10 17.18
CA ARG A 65 2.19 1.81 18.19
C ARG A 65 0.93 1.32 17.51
N ARG A 66 0.20 0.45 18.19
CA ARG A 66 -1.12 -0.01 17.72
C ARG A 66 -2.10 1.15 17.84
N CYS A 67 -2.64 1.59 16.71
CA CYS A 67 -3.62 2.66 16.69
C CYS A 67 -4.49 2.56 15.44
N THR A 68 -5.81 2.52 15.63
CA THR A 68 -6.80 2.67 14.56
C THR A 68 -7.44 4.06 14.67
N PRO A 69 -6.70 5.15 14.41
CA PRO A 69 -7.30 6.48 14.34
C PRO A 69 -8.30 6.50 13.18
N THR A 70 -9.28 7.38 13.22
CA THR A 70 -10.13 7.63 12.04
C THR A 70 -9.29 8.16 10.89
N PHE A 71 -9.71 7.93 9.64
CA PHE A 71 -8.96 8.39 8.47
C PHE A 71 -8.64 9.90 8.51
N LYS A 72 -9.55 10.71 9.06
CA LYS A 72 -9.41 12.16 9.20
C LYS A 72 -8.26 12.57 10.13
N ALA A 73 -7.90 11.72 11.09
CA ALA A 73 -6.82 11.96 12.05
C ALA A 73 -5.45 11.48 11.55
N LEU A 74 -5.37 10.95 10.31
CA LEU A 74 -4.10 10.60 9.68
C LEU A 74 -3.39 11.85 9.16
N SER A 75 -2.09 11.95 9.42
CA SER A 75 -1.23 12.95 8.81
C SER A 75 -1.10 12.73 7.30
N ARG A 76 -0.64 13.74 6.55
CA ARG A 76 -0.42 13.60 5.10
C ARG A 76 0.58 12.49 4.74
N ALA A 77 1.59 12.27 5.58
CA ALA A 77 2.56 11.19 5.37
C ALA A 77 1.91 9.82 5.57
N GLU A 78 1.08 9.69 6.60
CA GLU A 78 0.29 8.48 6.87
C GLU A 78 -0.69 8.17 5.75
N GLN A 79 -1.42 9.17 5.26
CA GLN A 79 -2.32 9.00 4.12
C GLN A 79 -1.57 8.57 2.86
N ARG A 80 -0.37 9.11 2.59
CA ARG A 80 0.47 8.65 1.48
C ARG A 80 0.85 7.19 1.65
N VAL A 81 1.40 6.81 2.79
CA VAL A 81 1.82 5.42 3.03
C VAL A 81 0.63 4.47 2.98
N ALA A 82 -0.53 4.85 3.53
CA ALA A 82 -1.78 4.11 3.41
C ALA A 82 -2.23 3.96 1.94
N LEU A 83 -2.11 5.01 1.12
CA LEU A 83 -2.39 4.93 -0.32
C LEU A 83 -1.49 3.90 -1.01
N HIS A 84 -0.20 3.88 -0.69
CA HIS A 84 0.73 2.92 -1.25
C HIS A 84 0.49 1.50 -0.73
N ALA A 85 0.13 1.32 0.54
CA ALA A 85 -0.32 0.05 1.09
C ALA A 85 -1.56 -0.47 0.34
N TYR A 86 -2.53 0.41 0.07
CA TYR A 86 -3.72 0.08 -0.70
C TYR A 86 -3.38 -0.31 -2.15
N ALA A 87 -2.46 0.43 -2.79
CA ALA A 87 -1.98 0.11 -4.12
C ALA A 87 -1.24 -1.22 -4.17
N ILE A 88 -0.45 -1.55 -3.14
CA ILE A 88 0.24 -2.82 -3.02
C ILE A 88 -0.76 -3.98 -3.00
N GLU A 89 -1.88 -3.86 -2.28
CA GLU A 89 -2.88 -4.94 -2.22
C GLU A 89 -3.72 -5.04 -3.50
N THR A 90 -4.15 -3.92 -4.07
CA THR A 90 -5.18 -3.92 -5.14
C THR A 90 -4.67 -3.78 -6.57
N GLN A 91 -3.44 -3.30 -6.79
CA GLN A 91 -2.91 -3.07 -8.13
C GLN A 91 -1.90 -4.14 -8.55
N PRO A 92 -1.69 -4.32 -9.86
CA PRO A 92 -0.56 -5.06 -10.39
C PRO A 92 0.77 -4.61 -9.78
N ASP A 93 1.67 -5.57 -9.55
CA ASP A 93 2.92 -5.33 -8.81
C ASP A 93 3.84 -4.30 -9.51
N TRP A 94 3.81 -4.20 -10.84
CA TRP A 94 4.59 -3.18 -11.56
C TRP A 94 4.13 -1.74 -11.23
N ILE A 95 2.83 -1.53 -10.98
CA ILE A 95 2.28 -0.20 -10.63
C ILE A 95 2.75 0.19 -9.24
N SER A 96 2.67 -0.72 -8.27
CA SER A 96 3.10 -0.44 -6.90
C SER A 96 4.62 -0.21 -6.83
N ARG A 97 5.43 -1.00 -7.56
CA ARG A 97 6.88 -0.76 -7.73
C ARG A 97 7.18 0.63 -8.26
N TYR A 98 6.53 1.02 -9.35
CA TYR A 98 6.74 2.32 -9.98
C TYR A 98 6.38 3.45 -9.00
N ALA A 99 5.21 3.35 -8.37
CA ALA A 99 4.72 4.34 -7.43
C ALA A 99 5.66 4.54 -6.21
N ILE A 100 6.18 3.45 -5.63
CA ILE A 100 7.07 3.49 -4.46
C ILE A 100 8.40 4.19 -4.75
N ARG A 101 8.88 4.14 -6.00
CA ARG A 101 10.13 4.82 -6.41
C ARG A 101 10.07 6.34 -6.24
N HIS A 102 8.87 6.91 -6.14
CA HIS A 102 8.66 8.34 -5.95
C HIS A 102 8.38 8.74 -4.49
N LEU A 103 8.40 7.79 -3.55
CA LEU A 103 8.29 8.08 -2.12
C LEU A 103 9.61 8.57 -1.52
N ASN A 104 9.51 9.32 -0.42
CA ASN A 104 10.65 9.72 0.40
C ASN A 104 11.22 8.51 1.16
N GLY A 105 12.47 8.59 1.64
CA GLY A 105 13.22 7.44 2.17
C GLY A 105 12.49 6.60 3.23
N SER A 106 11.93 7.24 4.26
CA SER A 106 11.20 6.55 5.33
C SER A 106 9.89 5.91 4.85
N GLU A 107 9.09 6.63 4.06
CA GLU A 107 7.84 6.15 3.47
C GLU A 107 8.11 4.96 2.52
N ARG A 108 9.20 5.04 1.76
CA ARG A 108 9.65 3.98 0.85
C ARG A 108 10.06 2.72 1.60
N ALA A 109 10.77 2.85 2.72
CA ALA A 109 11.19 1.71 3.53
C ALA A 109 9.97 0.93 4.04
N ILE A 110 8.96 1.64 4.56
CA ILE A 110 7.70 1.02 5.03
C ILE A 110 6.96 0.36 3.86
N ALA A 111 6.78 1.07 2.73
CA ALA A 111 6.09 0.50 1.57
C ALA A 111 6.82 -0.74 1.00
N THR A 112 8.15 -0.76 1.05
CA THR A 112 8.97 -1.91 0.65
C THR A 112 8.78 -3.08 1.62
N GLN A 113 8.79 -2.82 2.93
CA GLN A 113 8.50 -3.83 3.95
C GLN A 113 7.09 -4.43 3.76
N LEU A 114 6.08 -3.61 3.51
CA LEU A 114 4.71 -4.07 3.23
C LEU A 114 4.64 -4.96 1.98
N ARG A 115 5.43 -4.67 0.94
CA ARG A 115 5.54 -5.54 -0.24
C ARG A 115 6.19 -6.87 0.07
N HIS A 116 7.25 -6.89 0.88
CA HIS A 116 7.84 -8.14 1.34
C HIS A 116 6.82 -8.97 2.13
N ILE A 117 6.07 -8.34 3.03
CA ILE A 117 4.98 -8.99 3.78
C ILE A 117 3.89 -9.54 2.85
N LYS A 118 3.50 -8.80 1.80
CA LYS A 118 2.54 -9.28 0.79
C LYS A 118 3.10 -10.46 0.00
N ALA A 119 4.34 -10.37 -0.47
CA ALA A 119 4.99 -11.40 -1.28
C ALA A 119 5.28 -12.67 -0.47
N SER A 120 5.53 -12.54 0.83
CA SER A 120 5.70 -13.67 1.74
C SER A 120 4.38 -14.37 2.09
N ARG A 121 3.21 -13.85 1.65
CA ARG A 121 1.94 -14.56 1.81
C ARG A 121 1.94 -15.77 0.86
N PRO A 122 1.93 -17.02 1.36
CA PRO A 122 1.83 -18.20 0.53
C PRO A 122 0.49 -18.21 -0.19
N HIS A 123 0.43 -18.88 -1.34
CA HIS A 123 -0.79 -19.02 -2.16
C HIS A 123 -1.99 -19.61 -1.39
N HIS A 124 -1.76 -20.24 -0.23
CA HIS A 124 -2.79 -20.72 0.70
C HIS A 124 -2.54 -20.18 2.12
N PRO A 125 -3.06 -18.98 2.46
CA PRO A 125 -2.87 -18.38 3.78
C PRO A 125 -3.56 -19.16 4.90
N GLU A 126 -4.62 -19.91 4.59
CA GLU A 126 -5.41 -20.67 5.57
C GLU A 126 -4.63 -21.84 6.18
N VAL A 127 -3.71 -22.44 5.41
CA VAL A 127 -2.94 -23.62 5.82
C VAL A 127 -1.68 -23.22 6.62
N HIS A 128 -1.11 -22.04 6.37
CA HIS A 128 0.19 -21.66 6.93
C HIS A 128 0.18 -20.44 7.85
N PHE A 129 -0.76 -19.49 7.69
CA PHE A 129 -0.77 -18.24 8.46
C PHE A 129 -1.65 -18.27 9.70
N GLY A 130 -2.15 -19.45 10.08
CA GLY A 130 -2.82 -19.64 11.37
C GLY A 130 -2.01 -19.07 12.55
N ALA A 131 -0.68 -19.17 12.54
CA ALA A 131 0.17 -18.71 13.64
C ALA A 131 0.37 -17.19 13.69
N ILE A 132 0.65 -16.52 12.57
CA ILE A 132 0.84 -15.06 12.52
C ILE A 132 -0.51 -14.36 12.62
N LYS A 133 -1.56 -14.87 11.94
CA LYS A 133 -2.94 -14.38 12.09
C LYS A 133 -3.42 -14.58 13.52
N LYS A 134 -3.15 -15.72 14.19
CA LYS A 134 -3.41 -15.92 15.64
C LYS A 134 -2.56 -15.01 16.52
N ALA A 135 -1.31 -14.72 16.19
CA ALA A 135 -0.49 -13.79 16.95
C ALA A 135 -1.06 -12.37 16.85
N GLN A 136 -1.42 -11.92 15.64
CA GLN A 136 -2.05 -10.63 15.39
C GLN A 136 -3.47 -10.54 16.00
N LEU A 137 -4.22 -11.64 15.98
CA LEU A 137 -5.54 -11.80 16.64
C LEU A 137 -5.42 -11.79 18.16
N ARG A 138 -4.49 -12.56 18.75
CA ARG A 138 -4.21 -12.56 20.20
C ARG A 138 -3.76 -11.18 20.67
N LEU A 139 -2.99 -10.48 19.84
CA LEU A 139 -2.60 -9.09 20.08
C LEU A 139 -3.79 -8.11 19.94
N ARG A 140 -4.83 -8.43 19.17
CA ARG A 140 -6.08 -7.65 19.07
C ARG A 140 -7.11 -7.99 20.15
N SER A 141 -7.09 -9.20 20.72
CA SER A 141 -8.05 -9.68 21.71
C SER A 141 -7.53 -9.66 23.16
N ALA A 142 -6.27 -9.25 23.38
CA ALA A 142 -5.77 -9.04 24.73
C ALA A 142 -6.28 -7.68 25.27
N PRO A 143 -7.01 -7.65 26.40
CA PRO A 143 -7.44 -6.41 27.02
C PRO A 143 -6.21 -5.61 27.49
N GLU A 144 -6.26 -4.29 27.28
CA GLU A 144 -5.28 -3.36 27.83
C GLU A 144 -5.34 -3.44 29.36
N THR A 145 -4.31 -4.01 29.98
CA THR A 145 -4.04 -3.90 31.43
C THR A 145 -3.27 -2.64 31.72
#